data_AF-A0A936BBI5-F1
#
_entry.id   AF-A0A936BBI5-F1
#
_cell.length_a   1.000
_cell.length_b   1.000
_cell.length_c   1.000
_cell.angle_alpha   90.00
_cell.angle_beta   90.00
_cell.angle_gamma   90.00
#
_symmetry.space_group_name_H-M   'P 1'
#
loop_
_entity.id
_entity.type
_entity.pdbx_description
1 polymer ?
#
loop_
_entity_poly.entity_id
_entity_poly.type
_entity_poly.pdbx_seq_one_letter_code
_entity_poly.pdbx_strand_id
1 'polypeptide(L)'
;MIANYVRDRAGLLEDRDGDIYGFPHRTFQEYLAAMHLASQLSFPQNLVELARRDPARWREAVLLAGNNVSQPRFLWSTIEALYVRQQTPPAQPSEADFWGGFLAGQLWWDSELRHSPEVDETVLAGVRHWQVAILTHGALPPRDRAAAGRVLAELGDPREGGGGGWLARCGVGRGGESGQIHDWG
;
A
#
# COMPACT_ATOMS: atom_id res chain seq x y z
N MET A 1 -1.62 36.00 11.48
CA MET A 1 -2.63 36.20 12.55
C MET A 1 -3.26 34.89 13.04
N ILE A 2 -3.45 33.84 12.20
CA ILE A 2 -3.95 32.51 12.65
C ILE A 2 -2.84 31.65 13.30
N ALA A 3 -1.59 31.76 12.83
CA ALA A 3 -0.46 30.99 13.37
C ALA A 3 -0.22 31.23 14.88
N ASN A 4 -0.31 32.48 15.33
CA ASN A 4 -0.13 32.84 16.74
C ASN A 4 -1.24 32.24 17.63
N TYR A 5 -2.47 32.15 17.12
CA TYR A 5 -3.60 31.57 17.87
C TYR A 5 -3.46 30.06 18.08
N VAL A 6 -2.89 29.34 17.09
CA VAL A 6 -2.62 27.89 17.19
C VAL A 6 -1.40 27.60 18.08
N ARG A 7 -0.38 28.48 18.07
CA ARG A 7 0.80 28.40 18.93
C ARG A 7 0.45 28.57 20.42
N ASP A 8 -0.29 29.63 20.77
CA ASP A 8 -0.37 30.09 22.16
C ASP A 8 -1.40 29.37 23.03
N ARG A 9 -2.31 28.55 22.47
CA ARG A 9 -3.36 27.86 23.24
C ARG A 9 -3.53 26.36 22.99
N ALA A 10 -2.98 25.81 21.91
CA ALA A 10 -3.17 24.39 21.56
C ALA A 10 -1.90 23.55 21.62
N GLY A 11 -0.70 24.16 21.72
CA GLY A 11 0.57 23.42 21.66
C GLY A 11 0.79 22.67 20.35
N LEU A 12 0.10 23.07 19.28
CA LEU A 12 0.00 22.29 18.05
C LEU A 12 1.15 22.54 17.07
N LEU A 13 1.82 23.69 17.17
CA LEU A 13 2.95 24.08 16.32
C LEU A 13 4.10 24.62 17.17
N GLU A 14 5.29 24.07 16.97
CA GLU A 14 6.54 24.53 17.58
C GLU A 14 7.27 25.48 16.63
N ASP A 15 7.84 26.55 17.21
CA ASP A 15 8.84 27.36 16.54
C ASP A 15 10.11 26.55 16.36
N ARG A 16 10.60 26.40 15.13
CA ARG A 16 11.90 25.77 14.90
C ARG A 16 12.98 26.76 14.50
N ASP A 17 12.62 27.87 13.84
CA ASP A 17 13.57 28.92 13.45
C ASP A 17 12.88 30.18 12.91
N GLY A 18 12.09 30.87 13.75
CA GLY A 18 11.54 32.21 13.49
C GLY A 18 10.37 32.29 12.49
N ASP A 19 10.36 31.44 11.46
CA ASP A 19 9.31 31.37 10.41
C ASP A 19 8.99 29.92 9.96
N ILE A 20 9.71 28.92 10.49
CA ILE A 20 9.45 27.49 10.22
C ILE A 20 8.67 26.90 11.39
N TYR A 21 7.42 26.52 11.11
CA TYR A 21 6.54 25.86 12.08
C TYR A 21 6.51 24.36 11.81
N GLY A 22 6.78 23.57 12.85
CA GLY A 22 6.68 22.11 12.81
C GLY A 22 5.63 21.61 13.78
N PHE A 23 5.02 20.46 13.49
CA PHE A 23 4.26 19.75 14.52
C PHE A 23 5.24 19.15 15.55
N PRO A 24 4.89 19.16 16.84
CA PRO A 24 5.74 18.62 17.91
C PRO A 24 5.95 17.10 17.77
N HIS A 25 4.96 16.39 17.23
CA HIS A 25 5.03 14.95 17.00
C HIS A 25 4.54 14.57 15.60
N ARG A 26 5.24 13.63 14.97
CA ARG A 26 4.93 13.14 13.61
C ARG A 26 3.52 12.53 13.51
N THR A 27 3.07 11.82 14.54
CA THR A 27 1.70 11.23 14.56
C THR A 27 0.60 12.28 14.50
N PHE A 28 0.76 13.46 15.11
CA PHE A 28 -0.23 14.54 14.99
C PHE A 28 -0.27 15.09 13.56
N GLN A 29 0.91 15.25 12.94
CA GLN A 29 1.01 15.65 11.54
C GLN A 29 0.35 14.64 10.61
N GLU A 30 0.61 13.35 10.80
CA GLU A 30 0.04 12.26 9.99
C GLU A 30 -1.48 12.20 10.13
N TYR A 31 -1.99 12.33 11.36
CA TYR A 31 -3.42 12.38 11.62
C TYR A 31 -4.09 13.59 10.95
N LEU A 32 -3.57 14.80 11.15
CA LEU A 32 -4.17 15.99 10.55
C LEU A 32 -4.06 15.99 9.02
N ALA A 33 -2.96 15.47 8.47
CA ALA A 33 -2.81 15.28 7.04
C ALA A 33 -3.86 14.28 6.50
N ALA A 34 -4.08 13.17 7.21
CA ALA A 34 -5.11 12.19 6.85
C ALA A 34 -6.51 12.81 6.85
N MET A 35 -6.89 13.52 7.92
CA MET A 35 -8.20 14.18 8.02
C MET A 35 -8.40 15.22 6.92
N HIS A 36 -7.36 16.01 6.64
CA HIS A 36 -7.41 17.00 5.57
C HIS A 36 -7.61 16.34 4.21
N LEU A 37 -6.81 15.32 3.86
CA LEU A 37 -6.90 14.62 2.58
C LEU A 37 -8.24 13.88 2.41
N ALA A 38 -8.77 13.25 3.47
CA ALA A 38 -10.07 12.60 3.45
C ALA A 38 -11.25 13.57 3.23
N SER A 39 -11.07 14.86 3.55
CA SER A 39 -12.07 15.91 3.34
C SER A 39 -12.05 16.53 1.94
N GLN A 40 -11.04 16.25 1.11
CA GLN A 40 -10.90 16.85 -0.21
C GLN A 40 -11.84 16.19 -1.23
N LEU A 41 -12.31 16.97 -2.21
CA LEU A 41 -13.12 16.46 -3.33
C LEU A 41 -12.34 15.49 -4.24
N SER A 42 -11.01 15.61 -4.25
CA SER A 42 -10.07 14.76 -4.99
C SER A 42 -9.68 13.49 -4.23
N PHE A 43 -10.41 13.13 -3.17
CA PHE A 43 -10.21 11.87 -2.48
C PHE A 43 -10.75 10.70 -3.32
N PRO A 44 -10.02 9.57 -3.45
CA PRO A 44 -8.73 9.26 -2.84
C PRO A 44 -7.48 9.61 -3.68
N GLN A 45 -7.63 10.22 -4.86
CA GLN A 45 -6.55 10.37 -5.84
C GLN A 45 -5.33 11.10 -5.28
N ASN A 46 -5.51 12.26 -4.63
CA ASN A 46 -4.38 13.02 -4.06
C ASN A 46 -3.61 12.22 -3.00
N LEU A 47 -4.34 11.48 -2.16
CA LEU A 47 -3.75 10.64 -1.12
C LEU A 47 -2.90 9.52 -1.74
N VAL A 48 -3.43 8.86 -2.76
CA VAL A 48 -2.75 7.79 -3.49
C VAL A 48 -1.49 8.31 -4.19
N GLU A 49 -1.57 9.47 -4.84
CA GLU A 49 -0.41 10.07 -5.52
C GLU A 49 0.73 10.38 -4.54
N LEU A 50 0.39 10.94 -3.37
CA LEU A 50 1.35 11.21 -2.31
C LEU A 50 1.96 9.92 -1.76
N ALA A 51 1.14 8.90 -1.52
CA ALA A 51 1.57 7.59 -1.07
C ALA A 51 2.53 6.90 -2.04
N ARG A 52 2.26 6.99 -3.35
CA ARG A 52 3.12 6.42 -4.39
C ARG A 52 4.42 7.20 -4.55
N ARG A 53 4.43 8.50 -4.30
CA ARG A 53 5.63 9.35 -4.40
C ARG A 53 6.58 9.17 -3.20
N ASP A 54 6.05 9.09 -1.98
CA ASP A 54 6.86 8.91 -0.76
C ASP A 54 6.12 8.00 0.25
N PRO A 55 6.16 6.67 0.02
CA PRO A 55 5.46 5.70 0.87
C PRO A 55 5.88 5.75 2.34
N ALA A 56 7.16 6.04 2.61
CA ALA A 56 7.69 6.12 3.97
C ALA A 56 7.12 7.30 4.76
N ARG A 57 6.77 8.39 4.07
CA ARG A 57 6.14 9.57 4.67
C ARG A 57 4.62 9.42 4.81
N TRP A 58 3.96 8.86 3.80
CA TRP A 58 2.50 8.91 3.69
C TRP A 58 1.77 7.64 4.11
N ARG A 59 2.48 6.54 4.40
CA ARG A 59 1.87 5.27 4.84
C ARG A 59 0.82 5.45 5.92
N GLU A 60 1.18 6.11 7.02
CA GLU A 60 0.27 6.26 8.15
C GLU A 60 -0.95 7.12 7.78
N ALA A 61 -0.72 8.19 7.02
CA ALA A 61 -1.81 9.04 6.56
C ALA A 61 -2.80 8.29 5.64
N VAL A 62 -2.33 7.33 4.83
CA VAL A 62 -3.19 6.47 4.01
C VAL A 62 -4.08 5.59 4.88
N LEU A 63 -3.49 4.90 5.86
CA LEU A 63 -4.24 4.01 6.75
C LEU A 63 -5.28 4.79 7.57
N LEU A 64 -4.88 5.93 8.14
CA LEU A 64 -5.78 6.79 8.90
C LEU A 64 -6.89 7.40 8.04
N ALA A 65 -6.57 7.88 6.83
CA ALA A 65 -7.57 8.50 5.96
C ALA A 65 -8.58 7.49 5.44
N GLY A 66 -8.11 6.31 5.00
CA GLY A 66 -8.97 5.24 4.51
C GLY A 66 -9.91 4.72 5.60
N ASN A 67 -9.43 4.57 6.84
CA ASN A 67 -10.28 4.13 7.96
C ASN A 67 -11.18 5.22 8.54
N ASN A 68 -11.08 6.46 8.07
CA ASN A 68 -11.93 7.59 8.49
C ASN A 68 -13.01 7.96 7.46
N VAL A 69 -13.17 7.18 6.39
CA VAL A 69 -14.22 7.43 5.41
C VAL A 69 -15.60 7.03 5.96
N SER A 70 -16.63 7.80 5.60
CA SER A 70 -17.97 7.62 6.18
C SER A 70 -18.73 6.40 5.65
N GLN A 71 -18.33 5.83 4.51
CA GLN A 71 -19.04 4.72 3.87
C GLN A 71 -18.08 3.69 3.27
N PRO A 72 -18.38 2.38 3.39
CA PRO A 72 -17.53 1.29 2.90
C PRO A 72 -17.08 1.41 1.44
N ARG A 73 -17.95 1.92 0.56
CA ARG A 73 -17.62 2.13 -0.87
C ARG A 73 -16.40 3.03 -1.11
N PHE A 74 -16.16 4.01 -0.25
CA PHE A 74 -15.02 4.91 -0.37
C PHE A 74 -13.72 4.24 0.06
N LEU A 75 -13.82 3.29 0.99
CA LEU A 75 -12.69 2.49 1.40
C LEU A 75 -12.32 1.49 0.30
N TRP A 76 -13.30 0.81 -0.30
CA TRP A 76 -13.08 -0.03 -1.47
C TRP A 76 -12.43 0.73 -2.63
N SER A 77 -12.92 1.94 -2.95
CA SER A 77 -12.33 2.76 -4.02
C SER A 77 -10.91 3.24 -3.67
N THR A 78 -10.62 3.48 -2.39
CA THR A 78 -9.26 3.83 -1.93
C THR A 78 -8.30 2.65 -2.07
N ILE A 79 -8.72 1.45 -1.64
CA ILE A 79 -7.93 0.22 -1.77
C ILE A 79 -7.62 -0.04 -3.24
N GLU A 80 -8.64 0.05 -4.11
CA GLU A 80 -8.49 -0.18 -5.55
C GLU A 80 -7.54 0.83 -6.21
N ALA A 81 -7.60 2.10 -5.80
CA ALA A 81 -6.76 3.15 -6.37
C ALA A 81 -5.27 3.03 -5.98
N LEU A 82 -4.94 2.37 -4.86
CA LEU A 82 -3.56 2.26 -4.37
C LEU A 82 -2.65 1.41 -5.27
N TYR A 83 -3.20 0.46 -6.01
CA TYR A 83 -2.42 -0.44 -6.85
C TYR A 83 -2.76 -0.30 -8.33
N VAL A 84 -1.79 -0.66 -9.18
CA VAL A 84 -2.01 -0.70 -10.64
C VAL A 84 -2.71 -2.01 -10.98
N ARG A 85 -3.87 -1.94 -11.66
CA ARG A 85 -4.46 -3.13 -12.27
C ARG A 85 -3.53 -3.62 -13.37
N GLN A 86 -3.31 -4.93 -13.44
CA GLN A 86 -2.39 -5.53 -14.42
C GLN A 86 -2.63 -4.98 -15.83
N GLN A 87 -1.57 -4.49 -16.45
CA GLN A 87 -1.59 -4.03 -17.84
C GLN A 87 -1.13 -5.18 -18.76
N THR A 88 -1.62 -5.19 -20.00
CA THR A 88 -1.19 -6.14 -21.03
C THR A 88 -0.52 -5.36 -22.16
N PRO A 89 0.77 -5.60 -22.50
CA PRO A 89 1.72 -6.52 -21.87
C PRO A 89 2.20 -6.04 -20.49
N PRO A 90 2.64 -6.94 -19.59
CA PRO A 90 3.02 -6.58 -18.23
C PRO A 90 4.31 -5.76 -18.22
N ALA A 91 4.22 -4.52 -17.74
CA ALA A 91 5.39 -3.74 -17.37
C ALA A 91 6.05 -4.35 -16.11
N GLN A 92 7.37 -4.18 -15.98
CA GLN A 92 8.07 -4.57 -14.76
C GLN A 92 7.56 -3.71 -13.59
N PRO A 93 7.14 -4.31 -12.45
CA PRO A 93 6.64 -3.54 -11.32
C PRO A 93 7.69 -2.58 -10.77
N SER A 94 7.31 -1.33 -10.53
CA SER A 94 8.15 -0.36 -9.84
C SER A 94 8.07 -0.51 -8.32
N GLU A 95 8.99 0.12 -7.58
CA GLU A 95 8.92 0.16 -6.12
C GLU A 95 7.60 0.79 -5.61
N ALA A 96 7.13 1.83 -6.31
CA ALA A 96 5.85 2.48 -5.99
C ALA A 96 4.65 1.53 -6.17
N ASP A 97 4.73 0.58 -7.11
CA ASP A 97 3.69 -0.43 -7.29
C ASP A 97 3.67 -1.44 -6.16
N PHE A 98 4.84 -1.90 -5.71
CA PHE A 98 4.93 -2.76 -4.53
C PHE A 98 4.42 -2.06 -3.27
N TRP A 99 4.78 -0.80 -3.05
CA TRP A 99 4.27 -0.03 -1.93
C TRP A 99 2.76 0.21 -2.01
N GLY A 100 2.25 0.55 -3.19
CA GLY A 100 0.81 0.73 -3.41
C GLY A 100 0.02 -0.55 -3.12
N GLY A 101 0.47 -1.67 -3.67
CA GLY A 101 -0.09 -2.99 -3.41
C GLY A 101 -0.03 -3.39 -1.93
N PHE A 102 1.08 -3.11 -1.26
CA PHE A 102 1.24 -3.34 0.18
C PHE A 102 0.22 -2.53 0.99
N LEU A 103 0.15 -1.22 0.75
CA LEU A 103 -0.78 -0.31 1.44
C LEU A 103 -2.23 -0.71 1.23
N ALA A 104 -2.61 -1.18 0.03
CA ALA A 104 -3.94 -1.69 -0.24
C ALA A 104 -4.30 -2.89 0.67
N GLY A 105 -3.35 -3.81 0.85
CA GLY A 105 -3.53 -4.96 1.74
C GLY A 105 -3.57 -4.58 3.22
N GLN A 106 -2.73 -3.64 3.66
CA GLN A 106 -2.76 -3.14 5.05
C GLN A 106 -4.06 -2.40 5.35
N LEU A 107 -4.50 -1.54 4.42
CA LEU A 107 -5.73 -0.78 4.59
C LEU A 107 -6.95 -1.71 4.68
N TRP A 108 -7.01 -2.76 3.85
CA TRP A 108 -8.04 -3.79 4.01
C TRP A 108 -7.93 -4.50 5.36
N TRP A 109 -6.73 -4.93 5.76
CA TRP A 109 -6.46 -5.68 6.99
C TRP A 109 -6.88 -4.94 8.27
N ASP A 110 -6.58 -3.64 8.33
CA ASP A 110 -6.85 -2.80 9.50
C ASP A 110 -8.29 -2.27 9.52
N SER A 111 -9.09 -2.54 8.49
CA SER A 111 -10.44 -1.99 8.35
C SER A 111 -11.55 -2.97 8.71
N GLU A 112 -12.74 -2.42 8.94
CA GLU A 112 -13.98 -3.20 9.15
C GLU A 112 -14.38 -4.04 7.92
N LEU A 113 -13.84 -3.76 6.72
CA LEU A 113 -14.12 -4.56 5.52
C LEU A 113 -13.65 -6.01 5.67
N ARG A 114 -12.63 -6.28 6.49
CA ARG A 114 -12.15 -7.64 6.72
C ARG A 114 -13.24 -8.57 7.27
N HIS A 115 -14.22 -8.02 7.99
CA HIS A 115 -15.33 -8.77 8.57
C HIS A 115 -16.67 -8.46 7.89
N SER A 116 -16.65 -7.70 6.79
CA SER A 116 -17.85 -7.31 6.08
C SER A 116 -18.45 -8.50 5.30
N PRO A 117 -19.77 -8.69 5.32
CA PRO A 117 -20.43 -9.65 4.43
C PRO A 117 -20.44 -9.18 2.96
N GLU A 118 -20.32 -7.88 2.74
CA GLU A 118 -20.21 -7.28 1.41
C GLU A 118 -18.74 -7.27 0.98
N VAL A 119 -18.43 -8.11 -0.01
CA VAL A 119 -17.07 -8.33 -0.52
C VAL A 119 -16.97 -7.87 -1.97
N ASP A 120 -15.98 -7.02 -2.26
CA ASP A 120 -15.56 -6.74 -3.63
C ASP A 120 -14.41 -7.68 -4.04
N GLU A 121 -14.78 -8.82 -4.62
CA GLU A 121 -13.83 -9.86 -5.01
C GLU A 121 -12.86 -9.38 -6.12
N THR A 122 -13.26 -8.40 -6.94
CA THR A 122 -12.37 -7.84 -7.96
C THR A 122 -11.24 -7.07 -7.31
N VAL A 123 -11.57 -6.26 -6.30
CA VAL A 123 -10.57 -5.52 -5.53
C VAL A 123 -9.70 -6.48 -4.71
N LEU A 124 -10.29 -7.46 -4.03
CA LEU A 124 -9.52 -8.45 -3.27
C LEU A 124 -8.60 -9.30 -4.13
N ALA A 125 -9.00 -9.65 -5.35
CA ALA A 125 -8.11 -10.33 -6.30
C ALA A 125 -6.89 -9.48 -6.67
N GLY A 126 -7.08 -8.16 -6.83
CA GLY A 126 -5.99 -7.21 -7.01
C GLY A 126 -5.07 -7.13 -5.80
N VAL A 127 -5.64 -7.04 -4.59
CA VAL A 127 -4.88 -7.06 -3.33
C VAL A 127 -4.06 -8.34 -3.20
N ARG A 128 -4.67 -9.52 -3.39
CA ARG A 128 -3.98 -10.82 -3.35
C ARG A 128 -2.83 -10.86 -4.36
N HIS A 129 -3.07 -10.44 -5.60
CA HIS A 129 -2.05 -10.43 -6.63
C HIS A 129 -0.80 -9.66 -6.17
N TRP A 130 -0.98 -8.46 -5.63
CA TRP A 130 0.13 -7.63 -5.18
C TRP A 130 0.80 -8.16 -3.92
N GLN A 131 0.07 -8.75 -2.96
CA GLN A 131 0.70 -9.41 -1.82
C GLN A 131 1.59 -10.58 -2.26
N VAL A 132 1.14 -11.37 -3.25
CA VAL A 132 1.98 -12.46 -3.79
C VAL A 132 3.18 -11.90 -4.54
N ALA A 133 3.02 -10.81 -5.30
CA ALA A 133 4.12 -10.17 -6.00
C ALA A 133 5.20 -9.68 -5.02
N ILE A 134 4.82 -9.06 -3.91
CA ILE A 134 5.75 -8.62 -2.85
C ILE A 134 6.59 -9.79 -2.34
N LEU A 135 5.94 -10.92 -2.01
CA LEU A 135 6.63 -12.09 -1.49
C LEU A 135 7.52 -12.78 -2.54
N THR A 136 7.05 -12.86 -3.78
CA THR A 136 7.76 -13.55 -4.88
C THR A 136 9.00 -12.78 -5.33
N HIS A 137 8.91 -11.45 -5.41
CA HIS A 137 10.03 -10.59 -5.77
C HIS A 137 10.96 -10.28 -4.59
N GLY A 138 10.60 -10.68 -3.36
CA GLY A 138 11.34 -10.27 -2.16
C GLY A 138 11.33 -8.74 -1.95
N ALA A 139 10.35 -8.05 -2.53
CA ALA A 139 10.23 -6.60 -2.47
C ALA A 139 9.87 -6.15 -1.04
N LEU A 140 10.25 -4.92 -0.69
CA LEU A 140 10.01 -4.28 0.62
C LEU A 140 10.82 -4.89 1.77
N PRO A 141 10.96 -4.18 2.92
CA PRO A 141 11.63 -4.70 4.11
C PRO A 141 11.01 -5.99 4.67
N PRO A 142 11.77 -6.82 5.42
CA PRO A 142 11.29 -8.10 5.95
C PRO A 142 10.00 -8.01 6.77
N ARG A 143 9.85 -6.94 7.57
CA ARG A 143 8.65 -6.70 8.38
C ARG A 143 7.40 -6.52 7.51
N ASP A 144 7.52 -5.74 6.43
CA ASP A 144 6.42 -5.45 5.51
C ASP A 144 6.07 -6.71 4.68
N ARG A 145 7.07 -7.51 4.29
CA ARG A 145 6.81 -8.83 3.68
C ARG A 145 6.07 -9.78 4.61
N ALA A 146 6.45 -9.85 5.89
CA ALA A 146 5.73 -10.67 6.86
C ALA A 146 4.27 -10.19 7.03
N ALA A 147 4.03 -8.89 6.95
CA ALA A 147 2.67 -8.33 6.97
C ALA A 147 1.87 -8.69 5.72
N ALA A 148 2.49 -8.64 4.53
CA ALA A 148 1.88 -9.11 3.29
C ALA A 148 1.49 -10.60 3.35
N GLY A 149 2.33 -11.42 3.97
CA GLY A 149 2.04 -12.84 4.21
C GLY A 149 0.82 -13.06 5.10
N ARG A 150 0.63 -12.25 6.16
CA ARG A 150 -0.58 -12.33 7.01
C ARG A 150 -1.83 -11.99 6.24
N VAL A 151 -1.79 -10.97 5.38
CA VAL A 151 -2.91 -10.61 4.51
C VAL A 151 -3.31 -11.78 3.60
N LEU A 152 -2.33 -12.49 3.01
CA LEU A 152 -2.61 -13.67 2.18
C LEU A 152 -3.14 -14.86 2.98
N ALA A 153 -2.66 -15.08 4.20
CA ALA A 153 -3.19 -16.15 5.05
C ALA A 153 -4.69 -15.99 5.32
N GLU A 154 -5.18 -14.75 5.36
CA GLU A 154 -6.60 -14.45 5.50
C GLU A 154 -7.36 -14.46 4.16
N LEU A 155 -6.81 -13.84 3.12
CA LEU A 155 -7.48 -13.73 1.81
C LEU A 155 -7.41 -15.01 0.96
N GLY A 156 -6.60 -15.99 1.36
CA GLY A 156 -6.26 -17.18 0.61
C GLY A 156 -5.01 -16.97 -0.27
N ASP A 157 -3.98 -17.79 -0.05
CA ASP A 157 -2.77 -17.77 -0.86
C ASP A 157 -2.92 -18.67 -2.11
N PRO A 158 -2.97 -18.11 -3.33
CA PRO A 158 -3.12 -18.90 -4.54
C PRO A 158 -1.90 -19.79 -4.84
N ARG A 159 -0.76 -19.57 -4.17
CA ARG A 159 0.43 -20.42 -4.29
C ARG A 159 0.28 -21.76 -3.58
N GLU A 160 -0.56 -21.85 -2.55
CA GLU A 160 -0.75 -23.06 -1.75
C GLU A 160 -1.76 -24.03 -2.40
N GLY A 161 -2.72 -23.51 -3.17
CA GLY A 161 -3.83 -24.30 -3.74
C GLY A 161 -3.58 -24.98 -5.09
N GLY A 162 -2.43 -24.79 -5.75
CA GLY A 162 -2.22 -25.30 -7.11
C GLY A 162 -0.77 -25.60 -7.45
N GLY A 163 -0.40 -26.88 -7.39
CA GLY A 163 0.90 -27.37 -7.87
C GLY A 163 1.21 -26.89 -9.29
N GLY A 164 2.28 -26.12 -9.45
CA GLY A 164 2.92 -25.81 -10.73
C GLY A 164 2.28 -24.73 -11.62
N GLY A 165 1.00 -24.39 -11.45
CA GLY A 165 0.26 -23.54 -12.40
C GLY A 165 0.42 -22.01 -12.22
N TRP A 166 0.73 -21.53 -11.00
CA TRP A 166 0.85 -20.08 -10.74
C TRP A 166 2.15 -19.50 -11.29
N LEU A 167 3.27 -20.22 -11.12
CA LEU A 167 4.58 -19.83 -11.67
C LEU A 167 4.57 -19.70 -13.20
N ALA A 168 3.81 -20.55 -13.91
CA ALA A 168 3.67 -20.49 -15.36
C ALA A 168 2.87 -19.26 -15.84
N ARG A 169 1.99 -18.71 -15.00
CA ARG A 169 1.14 -17.54 -15.31
C ARG A 169 1.84 -16.21 -15.07
N CYS A 170 2.85 -16.19 -14.19
CA CYS A 170 3.58 -14.97 -13.81
C CYS A 170 4.77 -14.63 -14.71
N GLY A 171 5.03 -15.39 -15.78
CA GLY A 171 6.15 -15.09 -16.69
C GLY A 171 7.53 -15.15 -16.02
N VAL A 172 7.63 -15.68 -14.78
CA VAL A 172 8.89 -15.94 -14.11
C VAL A 172 9.43 -17.24 -14.69
N GLY A 173 10.08 -17.11 -15.85
CA GLY A 173 10.75 -18.21 -16.52
C GLY A 173 11.73 -18.88 -15.56
N ARG A 174 11.67 -20.21 -15.48
CA ARG A 174 12.72 -20.99 -14.83
C ARG A 174 14.04 -20.65 -15.51
N GLY A 175 14.91 -19.90 -14.84
CA GLY A 175 16.33 -19.87 -15.14
C GLY A 175 16.90 -21.24 -14.81
N GLY A 176 16.75 -22.18 -15.74
CA GLY A 176 17.34 -23.51 -15.69
C GLY A 176 18.55 -23.54 -16.60
N GLU A 177 19.71 -23.71 -15.98
CA GLU A 177 21.03 -23.86 -16.57
C GLU A 177 21.04 -24.91 -17.70
N SER A 178 21.73 -24.59 -18.80
CA SER A 178 22.36 -25.62 -19.64
C SER A 178 23.86 -25.35 -19.62
N GLY A 179 24.54 -26.00 -18.67
CA GLY A 179 25.98 -26.14 -18.70
C GLY A 179 26.37 -26.93 -19.94
N GLN A 180 27.03 -26.26 -20.89
CA GLN A 180 27.72 -26.93 -21.98
C GLN A 180 28.94 -27.66 -21.41
N ILE A 181 28.85 -28.98 -21.34
CA ILE A 181 30.01 -29.86 -21.20
C ILE A 181 30.73 -29.80 -22.56
N HIS A 182 31.84 -29.08 -22.62
CA HIS A 182 32.77 -29.15 -23.75
C HIS A 182 33.60 -30.43 -23.61
N ASP A 183 33.29 -31.39 -24.47
CA ASP A 183 34.12 -32.53 -24.80
C ASP A 183 35.28 -32.03 -25.68
N TRP A 184 36.52 -32.16 -25.19
CA TRP A 184 37.74 -31.82 -25.94
C TRP A 184 38.41 -33.12 -26.39
N GLY A 185 38.28 -33.39 -27.69
CA GLY A 185 39.25 -34.19 -28.43
C GLY A 185 40.50 -33.40 -28.77
#